data_AF-A0A928HIN2-F1
#
_entry.id   AF-A0A928HIN2-F1
#
_cell.length_a   1.000
_cell.length_b   1.000
_cell.length_c   1.000
_cell.angle_alpha   90.00
_cell.angle_beta   90.00
_cell.angle_gamma   90.00
#
_symmetry.space_group_name_H-M   'P 1'
#
loop_
_entity.id
_entity.type
_entity.pdbx_description
1 polymer ?
#
loop_
_entity_poly.entity_id
_entity_poly.type
_entity_poly.pdbx_seq_one_letter_code
_entity_poly.pdbx_strand_id
1 'polypeptide(L)'
;MISRRSFSKTVFFLGAIPSAAAVTERLRAQQTQVALRAADQNSQSQQNIAGNQEVENPENAAKENIQQNIQGMWDVSWERFFIPETRIFYDYLTSWEPGKYQQHLPTPDEVKRLFPNECGYGTGMEDGMIFAGTWMTAVLSRAECEKDPKILAELKRLAHEIFLGVELCATVHSDPGFLARAVLPEDGKSVYPNSSRDQYTHAVHGLWHYFRSPLCADDTKEKDAIANVLSLIADRMIRNVIPENDFDSLRLDGTRDKRTISKMWNVYAHEAARLPMIYAAAWDTCRKSSTESLRLKAEKYYSEYRKFAGPAAEQTLTLDADTLRKLVPTYALLQMQSSLELLWHLEQEPAIKAKLLQGLEMGFDLAQARLEKAERESNGLDMTFLFQDWRINGGGIPWATPIRRIWYSPRESGEAAMTQILCPTRDFPEESRELLERAIMRVDPNRVATSGIFYLVSAWWNLQRKNGQ
;
A
#
# COMPACT_ATOMS: atom_id res chain seq x y z
N MET A 1 -59.54 19.51 36.78
CA MET A 1 -59.28 19.86 35.36
C MET A 1 -57.80 20.16 35.22
N ILE A 2 -57.06 19.35 34.46
CA ILE A 2 -55.96 19.73 33.56
C ILE A 2 -55.61 18.48 32.74
N SER A 3 -55.46 18.70 31.44
CA SER A 3 -55.55 17.78 30.32
C SER A 3 -54.35 16.84 30.17
N ARG A 4 -54.60 15.54 29.99
CA ARG A 4 -53.64 14.57 29.44
C ARG A 4 -53.59 14.71 27.91
N ARG A 5 -52.44 15.10 27.35
CA ARG A 5 -52.17 14.97 25.90
C ARG A 5 -51.48 13.63 25.63
N SER A 6 -52.10 12.89 24.72
CA SER A 6 -51.64 11.64 24.11
C SER A 6 -50.41 11.88 23.23
N PHE A 7 -49.36 11.09 23.42
CA PHE A 7 -48.25 10.95 22.46
C PHE A 7 -48.51 9.72 21.59
N SER A 8 -48.69 9.95 20.29
CA SER A 8 -48.77 8.93 19.25
C SER A 8 -47.41 8.24 19.08
N LYS A 9 -47.38 6.91 19.21
CA LYS A 9 -46.21 6.08 18.87
C LYS A 9 -46.21 5.83 17.36
N THR A 10 -45.34 6.52 16.64
CA THR A 10 -44.96 6.14 15.27
C THR A 10 -43.93 5.02 15.36
N VAL A 11 -44.32 3.82 14.89
CA VAL A 11 -43.42 2.66 14.75
C VAL A 11 -42.57 2.87 13.50
N PHE A 12 -41.27 3.08 13.67
CA PHE A 12 -40.30 2.98 12.59
C PHE A 12 -40.05 1.50 12.28
N PHE A 13 -40.35 1.08 11.05
CA PHE A 13 -39.88 -0.20 10.51
C PHE A 13 -38.36 -0.09 10.27
N LEU A 14 -37.57 -0.65 11.19
CA LEU A 14 -36.17 -0.97 10.96
C LEU A 14 -36.12 -2.15 9.97
N GLY A 15 -35.73 -1.86 8.73
CA GLY A 15 -35.36 -2.91 7.76
C GLY A 15 -34.20 -3.73 8.33
N ALA A 16 -34.33 -5.05 8.28
CA ALA A 16 -33.33 -5.96 8.82
C ALA A 16 -31.97 -5.75 8.13
N ILE A 17 -30.94 -5.49 8.95
CA ILE A 17 -29.54 -5.53 8.52
C ILE A 17 -29.21 -6.99 8.20
N PRO A 18 -28.75 -7.34 6.99
CA PRO A 18 -28.38 -8.71 6.67
C PRO A 18 -27.23 -9.16 7.59
N SER A 19 -27.31 -10.39 8.09
CA SER A 19 -26.25 -10.96 8.91
C SER A 19 -24.94 -11.03 8.10
N ALA A 20 -23.80 -10.97 8.79
CA ALA A 20 -22.48 -11.08 8.16
C ALA A 20 -22.39 -12.32 7.24
N ALA A 21 -22.99 -13.44 7.65
CA ALA A 21 -23.07 -14.65 6.84
C ALA A 21 -23.81 -14.45 5.50
N ALA A 22 -24.91 -13.69 5.48
CA ALA A 22 -25.68 -13.41 4.27
C ALA A 22 -24.95 -12.44 3.32
N VAL A 23 -24.09 -11.57 3.85
CA VAL A 23 -23.20 -10.71 3.06
C VAL A 23 -22.07 -11.53 2.46
N THR A 24 -21.43 -12.40 3.24
CA THR A 24 -20.37 -13.31 2.77
C THR A 24 -20.87 -14.26 1.68
N GLU A 25 -22.09 -14.79 1.80
CA GLU A 25 -22.67 -15.70 0.80
C GLU A 25 -23.00 -14.99 -0.51
N ARG A 26 -23.46 -13.72 -0.45
CA ARG A 26 -23.62 -12.88 -1.65
C ARG A 26 -22.29 -12.55 -2.33
N LEU A 27 -21.25 -12.27 -1.54
CA LEU A 27 -19.92 -11.99 -2.08
C LEU A 27 -19.31 -13.22 -2.76
N ARG A 28 -19.45 -14.41 -2.18
CA ARG A 28 -19.02 -15.68 -2.81
C ARG A 28 -19.78 -15.97 -4.11
N ALA A 29 -21.10 -15.74 -4.12
CA ALA A 29 -21.91 -15.93 -5.31
C ALA A 29 -21.53 -14.95 -6.44
N GLN A 30 -21.17 -13.70 -6.10
CA GLN A 30 -20.70 -12.71 -7.07
C GLN A 30 -19.30 -13.01 -7.60
N GLN A 31 -18.37 -13.45 -6.75
CA GLN A 31 -17.04 -13.91 -7.19
C GLN A 31 -17.13 -15.11 -8.13
N THR A 32 -18.07 -16.03 -7.88
CA THR A 32 -18.33 -17.17 -8.77
C THR A 32 -18.86 -16.70 -10.14
N GLN A 33 -19.73 -15.68 -10.18
CA GLN A 33 -20.18 -15.08 -11.44
C GLN A 33 -19.08 -14.35 -12.22
N VAL A 34 -18.15 -13.69 -11.53
CA VAL A 34 -16.99 -13.05 -12.16
C VAL A 34 -16.06 -14.10 -12.77
N ALA A 35 -15.78 -15.18 -12.04
CA ALA A 35 -14.99 -16.30 -12.55
C ALA A 35 -15.63 -17.01 -13.76
N LEU A 36 -16.95 -17.20 -13.76
CA LEU A 36 -17.68 -17.78 -14.89
C LEU A 36 -17.67 -16.86 -16.13
N ARG A 37 -17.76 -15.54 -15.95
CA ARG A 37 -17.66 -14.57 -17.06
C ARG A 37 -16.25 -14.51 -17.64
N ALA A 38 -15.21 -14.65 -16.82
CA ALA A 38 -13.83 -14.74 -17.30
C ALA A 38 -13.60 -16.02 -18.11
N ALA A 39 -14.22 -17.14 -17.71
CA ALA A 39 -14.18 -18.40 -18.48
C ALA A 39 -14.93 -18.29 -19.82
N ASP A 40 -16.09 -17.62 -19.86
CA ASP A 40 -16.84 -17.39 -21.10
C ASP A 40 -16.11 -16.45 -22.07
N GLN A 41 -15.44 -15.41 -21.56
CA GLN A 41 -14.62 -14.51 -22.39
C GLN A 41 -13.39 -15.22 -22.99
N ASN A 42 -12.75 -16.11 -22.22
CA ASN A 42 -11.68 -16.97 -22.74
C ASN A 42 -12.17 -18.02 -23.74
N SER A 43 -13.43 -18.46 -23.64
CA SER A 43 -14.02 -19.42 -24.58
C SER A 43 -14.40 -18.75 -25.90
N GLN A 44 -14.87 -17.51 -25.86
CA GLN A 44 -15.19 -16.70 -27.05
C GLN A 44 -13.93 -16.22 -27.80
N SER A 45 -12.85 -15.91 -27.08
CA SER A 45 -11.56 -15.60 -27.72
C SER A 45 -10.98 -16.82 -28.44
N GLN A 46 -11.10 -18.03 -27.87
CA GLN A 46 -10.64 -19.26 -28.51
C GLN A 46 -11.45 -19.66 -29.76
N GLN A 47 -12.75 -19.34 -29.83
CA GLN A 47 -13.57 -19.62 -31.01
C GLN A 47 -13.34 -18.65 -32.18
N ASN A 48 -12.89 -17.41 -31.92
CA ASN A 48 -12.55 -16.45 -32.96
C ASN A 48 -11.18 -16.68 -33.63
N ILE A 49 -10.32 -17.51 -33.03
CA ILE A 49 -8.98 -17.85 -33.58
C ILE A 49 -9.04 -18.86 -34.74
N ALA A 50 -10.19 -19.50 -34.98
CA ALA A 50 -10.36 -20.50 -36.03
C ALA A 50 -10.56 -19.94 -37.45
N GLY A 51 -10.51 -18.61 -37.66
CA GLY A 51 -10.87 -18.00 -38.93
C GLY A 51 -10.22 -16.65 -39.23
N ASN A 52 -8.90 -16.55 -39.12
CA ASN A 52 -8.00 -15.67 -39.89
C ASN A 52 -6.65 -15.61 -39.15
N GLN A 53 -5.67 -16.41 -39.58
CA GLN A 53 -4.28 -16.21 -39.16
C GLN A 53 -3.69 -15.05 -39.96
N GLU A 54 -3.95 -13.82 -39.51
CA GLU A 54 -3.01 -12.73 -39.75
C GLU A 54 -1.73 -13.05 -38.98
N VAL A 55 -0.57 -12.88 -39.62
CA VAL A 55 0.73 -13.05 -38.98
C VAL A 55 0.88 -11.94 -37.94
N GLU A 56 0.58 -12.25 -36.69
CA GLU A 56 0.70 -11.33 -35.56
C GLU A 56 2.13 -10.79 -35.48
N ASN A 57 2.28 -9.46 -35.44
CA ASN A 57 3.58 -8.82 -35.27
C ASN A 57 4.18 -9.25 -33.91
N PRO A 58 5.41 -9.79 -33.84
CA PRO A 58 6.05 -10.24 -32.60
C PRO A 58 6.06 -9.20 -31.48
N GLU A 59 6.17 -7.91 -31.82
CA GLU A 59 6.11 -6.82 -30.83
C GLU A 59 4.72 -6.63 -30.23
N ASN A 60 3.66 -6.84 -31.02
CA ASN A 60 2.29 -6.76 -30.53
C ASN A 60 1.97 -7.93 -29.61
N ALA A 61 2.38 -9.15 -30.00
CA ALA A 61 2.22 -10.34 -29.17
C ALA A 61 2.97 -10.23 -27.83
N ALA A 62 4.18 -9.65 -27.82
CA ALA A 62 4.93 -9.42 -26.58
C ALA A 62 4.21 -8.43 -25.64
N LYS A 63 3.67 -7.33 -26.18
CA LYS A 63 2.89 -6.34 -25.41
C LYS A 63 1.61 -6.94 -24.85
N GLU A 64 0.89 -7.72 -25.64
CA GLU A 64 -0.33 -8.41 -25.21
C GLU A 64 -0.03 -9.41 -24.08
N ASN A 65 1.07 -10.17 -24.20
CA ASN A 65 1.51 -11.08 -23.15
C ASN A 65 1.81 -10.35 -21.82
N ILE A 66 2.48 -9.20 -21.86
CA ILE A 66 2.75 -8.39 -20.65
C ILE A 66 1.45 -7.90 -20.02
N GLN A 67 0.50 -7.40 -20.81
CA GLN A 67 -0.78 -6.93 -20.31
C GLN A 67 -1.60 -8.05 -19.69
N GLN A 68 -1.66 -9.22 -20.34
CA GLN A 68 -2.30 -10.42 -19.79
C GLN A 68 -1.66 -10.84 -18.48
N ASN A 69 -0.32 -10.78 -18.37
CA ASN A 69 0.37 -11.17 -17.15
C ASN A 69 0.13 -10.19 -16.00
N ILE A 70 0.12 -8.88 -16.29
CA ILE A 70 -0.26 -7.84 -15.33
C ILE A 70 -1.69 -8.03 -14.85
N GLN A 71 -2.63 -8.30 -15.77
CA GLN A 71 -4.04 -8.52 -15.42
C GLN A 71 -4.18 -9.80 -14.58
N GLY A 72 -3.45 -10.88 -14.91
CA GLY A 72 -3.40 -12.08 -14.08
C GLY A 72 -2.88 -11.81 -12.67
N MET A 73 -1.77 -11.06 -12.54
CA MET A 73 -1.23 -10.66 -11.23
C MET A 73 -2.21 -9.77 -10.46
N TRP A 74 -2.92 -8.88 -11.16
CA TRP A 74 -3.99 -8.07 -10.57
C TRP A 74 -5.07 -8.98 -9.98
N ASP A 75 -5.62 -9.90 -10.76
CA ASP A 75 -6.73 -10.75 -10.36
C ASP A 75 -6.37 -11.65 -9.19
N VAL A 76 -5.21 -12.32 -9.23
CA VAL A 76 -4.79 -13.19 -8.12
C VAL A 76 -4.45 -12.43 -6.84
N SER A 77 -4.04 -11.16 -6.95
CA SER A 77 -3.83 -10.31 -5.77
C SER A 77 -5.13 -10.08 -5.01
N TRP A 78 -6.20 -9.72 -5.72
CA TRP A 78 -7.53 -9.52 -5.13
C TRP A 78 -8.22 -10.83 -4.74
N GLU A 79 -7.96 -11.92 -5.46
CA GLU A 79 -8.57 -13.22 -5.17
C GLU A 79 -7.91 -13.93 -3.98
N ARG A 80 -6.57 -13.91 -3.90
CA ARG A 80 -5.81 -14.81 -3.02
C ARG A 80 -5.12 -14.12 -1.86
N PHE A 81 -4.71 -12.86 -2.02
CA PHE A 81 -3.96 -12.12 -1.00
C PHE A 81 -4.83 -11.13 -0.23
N PHE A 82 -5.90 -10.61 -0.84
CA PHE A 82 -6.86 -9.73 -0.19
C PHE A 82 -7.89 -10.55 0.61
N ILE A 83 -8.10 -10.20 1.88
CA ILE A 83 -9.15 -10.80 2.71
C ILE A 83 -10.30 -9.80 2.89
N PRO A 84 -11.51 -10.06 2.36
CA PRO A 84 -12.64 -9.12 2.43
C PRO A 84 -13.08 -8.72 3.84
N GLU A 85 -12.94 -9.62 4.83
CA GLU A 85 -13.35 -9.39 6.21
C GLU A 85 -12.58 -8.24 6.86
N THR A 86 -11.29 -8.13 6.56
CA THR A 86 -10.39 -7.08 7.08
C THR A 86 -10.07 -6.00 6.05
N ARG A 87 -10.30 -6.29 4.76
CA ARG A 87 -9.98 -5.43 3.60
C ARG A 87 -8.49 -5.13 3.48
N ILE A 88 -7.68 -6.13 3.79
CA ILE A 88 -6.22 -6.02 3.83
C ILE A 88 -5.61 -7.04 2.87
N PHE A 89 -4.50 -6.65 2.24
CA PHE A 89 -3.61 -7.55 1.54
C PHE A 89 -2.57 -8.10 2.51
N TYR A 90 -2.35 -9.41 2.49
CA TYR A 90 -1.37 -10.10 3.33
C TYR A 90 -0.20 -10.60 2.48
N ASP A 91 0.87 -11.02 3.14
CA ASP A 91 2.20 -11.08 2.52
C ASP A 91 2.47 -12.27 1.58
N TYR A 92 1.93 -13.46 1.86
CA TYR A 92 2.27 -14.66 1.10
C TYR A 92 1.19 -15.73 1.20
N LEU A 93 1.30 -16.77 0.36
CA LEU A 93 0.37 -17.90 0.31
C LEU A 93 1.06 -19.21 0.72
N THR A 94 0.32 -20.10 1.36
CA THR A 94 0.80 -21.44 1.80
C THR A 94 -0.07 -22.58 1.29
N SER A 95 -1.06 -22.29 0.46
CA SER A 95 -1.89 -23.28 -0.23
C SER A 95 -2.32 -22.76 -1.61
N TRP A 96 -2.60 -23.68 -2.53
CA TRP A 96 -3.31 -23.40 -3.80
C TRP A 96 -4.79 -23.78 -3.74
N GLU A 97 -5.26 -24.35 -2.63
CA GLU A 97 -6.65 -24.75 -2.47
C GLU A 97 -7.53 -23.50 -2.24
N PRO A 98 -8.61 -23.30 -3.03
CA PRO A 98 -9.51 -22.17 -2.86
C PRO A 98 -10.03 -22.06 -1.42
N GLY A 99 -9.97 -20.85 -0.87
CA GLY A 99 -10.37 -20.57 0.51
C GLY A 99 -9.36 -21.00 1.58
N LYS A 100 -8.20 -21.56 1.19
CA LYS A 100 -7.12 -21.94 2.12
C LYS A 100 -5.79 -21.24 1.88
N TYR A 101 -5.73 -20.30 0.93
CA TYR A 101 -4.50 -19.63 0.49
C TYR A 101 -3.65 -19.09 1.65
N GLN A 102 -4.31 -18.56 2.70
CA GLN A 102 -3.67 -17.87 3.83
C GLN A 102 -3.94 -18.54 5.19
N GLN A 103 -4.15 -19.86 5.24
CA GLN A 103 -4.40 -20.58 6.51
C GLN A 103 -3.24 -20.51 7.52
N HIS A 104 -2.05 -20.11 7.08
CA HIS A 104 -0.90 -19.93 7.95
C HIS A 104 -1.01 -18.70 8.85
N LEU A 105 -1.94 -17.75 8.61
CA LEU A 105 -2.05 -16.55 9.45
C LEU A 105 -2.13 -16.91 10.95
N PRO A 106 -1.64 -16.03 11.85
CA PRO A 106 -1.69 -16.27 13.29
C PRO A 106 -3.09 -16.54 13.83
N THR A 107 -3.17 -17.21 14.97
CA THR A 107 -4.38 -17.26 15.80
C THR A 107 -4.43 -16.06 16.76
N PRO A 108 -5.60 -15.71 17.34
CA PRO A 108 -5.69 -14.67 18.35
C PRO A 108 -4.77 -14.91 19.56
N ASP A 109 -4.56 -16.17 19.98
CA ASP A 109 -3.65 -16.52 21.08
C ASP A 109 -2.19 -16.21 20.73
N GLU A 110 -1.76 -16.52 19.51
CA GLU A 110 -0.40 -16.23 19.04
C GLU A 110 -0.14 -14.72 18.94
N VAL A 111 -1.11 -13.95 18.42
CA VAL A 111 -1.02 -12.48 18.39
C VAL A 111 -0.97 -11.93 19.81
N LYS A 112 -1.85 -12.39 20.72
CA LYS A 112 -1.88 -11.95 22.12
C LYS A 112 -0.56 -12.24 22.85
N ARG A 113 0.08 -13.37 22.54
CA ARG A 113 1.38 -13.76 23.09
C ARG A 113 2.57 -13.08 22.40
N LEU A 114 2.34 -12.26 21.38
CA LEU A 114 3.37 -11.66 20.55
C LEU A 114 4.29 -12.72 19.91
N PHE A 115 3.74 -13.88 19.57
CA PHE A 115 4.47 -14.96 18.93
C PHE A 115 4.34 -14.81 17.40
N PRO A 116 5.44 -14.98 16.63
CA PRO A 116 6.80 -15.23 17.09
C PRO A 116 7.56 -13.96 17.50
N ASN A 117 7.02 -12.79 17.20
CA ASN A 117 7.56 -11.51 17.61
C ASN A 117 6.46 -10.44 17.67
N GLU A 118 6.77 -9.32 18.32
CA GLU A 118 5.86 -8.19 18.54
C GLU A 118 5.47 -7.38 17.29
N CYS A 119 6.06 -7.67 16.12
CA CYS A 119 5.72 -7.05 14.84
C CYS A 119 4.88 -7.97 13.93
N GLY A 120 4.74 -9.25 14.27
CA GLY A 120 4.17 -10.25 13.35
C GLY A 120 5.08 -10.61 12.17
N TYR A 121 6.38 -10.31 12.22
CA TYR A 121 7.31 -10.63 11.13
C TYR A 121 7.36 -12.14 10.84
N GLY A 122 7.29 -12.48 9.56
CA GLY A 122 7.26 -13.83 9.04
C GLY A 122 5.90 -14.51 9.10
N THR A 123 4.85 -13.87 9.62
CA THR A 123 3.55 -14.53 9.86
C THR A 123 2.50 -14.31 8.77
N GLY A 124 2.78 -13.43 7.81
CA GLY A 124 1.80 -13.01 6.81
C GLY A 124 1.11 -11.67 7.12
N MET A 125 1.33 -11.10 8.32
CA MET A 125 0.70 -9.86 8.80
C MET A 125 1.65 -8.65 8.87
N GLU A 126 2.81 -8.70 8.21
CA GLU A 126 3.91 -7.76 8.49
C GLU A 126 3.81 -6.44 7.73
N ASP A 127 3.26 -6.46 6.50
CA ASP A 127 3.35 -5.35 5.55
C ASP A 127 1.98 -4.81 5.07
N GLY A 128 0.88 -5.14 5.75
CA GLY A 128 -0.48 -4.82 5.30
C GLY A 128 -0.70 -3.33 4.92
N MET A 129 -0.20 -2.37 5.69
CA MET A 129 -0.35 -0.93 5.35
C MET A 129 0.62 -0.46 4.28
N ILE A 130 1.76 -1.13 4.13
CA ILE A 130 2.67 -0.92 3.00
C ILE A 130 1.96 -1.32 1.70
N PHE A 131 1.30 -2.48 1.71
CA PHE A 131 0.55 -2.96 0.55
C PHE A 131 -0.69 -2.11 0.28
N ALA A 132 -1.41 -1.67 1.32
CA ALA A 132 -2.55 -0.77 1.14
C ALA A 132 -2.15 0.52 0.39
N GLY A 133 -1.05 1.18 0.79
CA GLY A 133 -0.54 2.34 0.07
C GLY A 133 -0.10 2.03 -1.36
N THR A 134 0.59 0.90 -1.56
CA THR A 134 1.08 0.46 -2.88
C THR A 134 -0.04 0.13 -3.86
N TRP A 135 -1.10 -0.53 -3.37
CA TRP A 135 -2.30 -0.84 -4.15
C TRP A 135 -3.15 0.38 -4.41
N MET A 136 -3.24 1.30 -3.45
CA MET A 136 -3.96 2.56 -3.65
C MET A 136 -3.38 3.31 -4.85
N THR A 137 -2.06 3.51 -4.92
CA THR A 137 -1.44 4.21 -6.06
C THR A 137 -1.59 3.44 -7.38
N ALA A 138 -1.59 2.10 -7.34
CA ALA A 138 -1.84 1.27 -8.52
C ALA A 138 -3.27 1.44 -9.06
N VAL A 139 -4.28 1.39 -8.19
CA VAL A 139 -5.71 1.57 -8.53
C VAL A 139 -5.95 2.95 -9.11
N LEU A 140 -5.43 3.99 -8.47
CA LEU A 140 -5.57 5.37 -8.94
C LEU A 140 -4.89 5.56 -10.29
N SER A 141 -3.69 5.00 -10.48
CA SER A 141 -2.97 5.13 -11.75
C SER A 141 -3.64 4.38 -12.89
N ARG A 142 -4.20 3.19 -12.61
CA ARG A 142 -5.02 2.46 -13.59
C ARG A 142 -6.25 3.27 -13.99
N ALA A 143 -6.91 3.91 -13.02
CA ALA A 143 -8.10 4.71 -13.30
C ALA A 143 -7.81 5.91 -14.21
N GLU A 144 -6.64 6.56 -14.08
CA GLU A 144 -6.23 7.63 -14.98
C GLU A 144 -5.94 7.16 -16.42
N CYS A 145 -5.62 5.87 -16.60
CA CYS A 145 -5.41 5.27 -17.92
C CYS A 145 -6.70 4.75 -18.56
N GLU A 146 -7.81 4.72 -17.82
CA GLU A 146 -9.05 4.04 -18.20
C GLU A 146 -10.13 5.04 -18.67
N LYS A 147 -10.96 4.60 -19.61
CA LYS A 147 -12.09 5.39 -20.14
C LYS A 147 -13.44 4.69 -19.97
N ASP A 148 -13.48 3.37 -19.76
CA ASP A 148 -14.72 2.63 -19.56
C ASP A 148 -15.34 3.00 -18.20
N PRO A 149 -16.57 3.56 -18.16
CA PRO A 149 -17.25 3.92 -16.91
C PRO A 149 -17.46 2.74 -15.96
N LYS A 150 -17.59 1.51 -16.45
CA LYS A 150 -17.75 0.32 -15.62
C LYS A 150 -16.45 -0.03 -14.90
N ILE A 151 -15.32 0.05 -15.60
CA ILE A 151 -14.01 -0.20 -15.01
C ILE A 151 -13.69 0.91 -14.01
N LEU A 152 -13.98 2.17 -14.34
CA LEU A 152 -13.81 3.29 -13.39
C LEU A 152 -14.67 3.13 -12.12
N ALA A 153 -15.92 2.67 -12.26
CA ALA A 153 -16.77 2.39 -11.11
C ALA A 153 -16.22 1.27 -10.23
N GLU A 154 -15.65 0.22 -10.83
CA GLU A 154 -14.98 -0.85 -10.09
C GLU A 154 -13.70 -0.35 -9.41
N LEU A 155 -12.87 0.42 -10.09
CA LEU A 155 -11.66 1.00 -9.49
C LEU A 155 -11.99 1.95 -8.34
N LYS A 156 -13.07 2.73 -8.44
CA LYS A 156 -13.59 3.52 -7.31
C LYS A 156 -13.97 2.63 -6.13
N ARG A 157 -14.67 1.53 -6.38
CA ARG A 157 -15.03 0.55 -5.33
C ARG A 157 -13.78 -0.05 -4.68
N LEU A 158 -12.79 -0.45 -5.48
CA LEU A 158 -11.53 -1.03 -4.98
C LEU A 158 -10.73 -0.02 -4.15
N ALA A 159 -10.65 1.25 -4.56
CA ALA A 159 -10.02 2.31 -3.78
C ALA A 159 -10.73 2.50 -2.42
N HIS A 160 -12.06 2.49 -2.42
CA HIS A 160 -12.85 2.55 -1.18
C HIS A 160 -12.58 1.37 -0.24
N GLU A 161 -12.52 0.13 -0.76
CA GLU A 161 -12.19 -1.04 0.08
C GLU A 161 -10.80 -0.93 0.71
N ILE A 162 -9.79 -0.46 -0.03
CA ILE A 162 -8.45 -0.23 0.51
C ILE A 162 -8.50 0.83 1.62
N PHE A 163 -9.22 1.94 1.41
CA PHE A 163 -9.39 2.97 2.43
C PHE A 163 -10.02 2.40 3.70
N LEU A 164 -11.09 1.61 3.59
CA LEU A 164 -11.73 0.97 4.75
C LEU A 164 -10.78 0.01 5.50
N GLY A 165 -9.88 -0.68 4.79
CA GLY A 165 -8.84 -1.49 5.41
C GLY A 165 -7.84 -0.65 6.22
N VAL A 166 -7.40 0.48 5.67
CA VAL A 166 -6.54 1.43 6.40
C VAL A 166 -7.26 2.05 7.60
N GLU A 167 -8.53 2.44 7.44
CA GLU A 167 -9.35 2.96 8.53
C GLU A 167 -9.52 1.93 9.65
N LEU A 168 -9.80 0.66 9.31
CA LEU A 168 -9.88 -0.42 10.29
C LEU A 168 -8.55 -0.56 11.07
N CYS A 169 -7.42 -0.61 10.37
CA CYS A 169 -6.09 -0.67 11.00
C CYS A 169 -5.74 0.53 11.89
N ALA A 170 -6.38 1.69 11.67
CA ALA A 170 -6.19 2.90 12.47
C ALA A 170 -7.16 3.03 13.65
N THR A 171 -8.25 2.27 13.67
CA THR A 171 -9.40 2.51 14.58
C THR A 171 -9.86 1.30 15.38
N VAL A 172 -9.43 0.09 15.03
CA VAL A 172 -9.84 -1.14 15.72
C VAL A 172 -9.34 -1.23 17.17
N HIS A 173 -8.33 -0.44 17.51
CA HIS A 173 -7.73 -0.32 18.84
C HIS A 173 -8.06 1.03 19.49
N SER A 174 -7.79 1.15 20.79
CA SER A 174 -8.20 2.32 21.59
C SER A 174 -7.27 3.54 21.52
N ASP A 175 -6.11 3.47 20.85
CA ASP A 175 -5.16 4.59 20.76
C ASP A 175 -5.27 5.34 19.42
N PRO A 176 -5.89 6.54 19.39
CA PRO A 176 -6.10 7.26 18.15
C PRO A 176 -4.77 7.65 17.48
N GLY A 177 -4.69 7.36 16.18
CA GLY A 177 -3.54 7.67 15.34
C GLY A 177 -2.44 6.62 15.37
N PHE A 178 -2.54 5.57 16.20
CA PHE A 178 -1.72 4.37 15.97
C PHE A 178 -2.21 3.70 14.69
N LEU A 179 -1.29 3.17 13.89
CA LEU A 179 -1.60 2.45 12.66
C LEU A 179 -1.05 1.03 12.78
N ALA A 180 -1.94 0.06 12.98
CA ALA A 180 -1.57 -1.34 12.98
C ALA A 180 -1.09 -1.79 11.59
N ARG A 181 -0.16 -2.75 11.53
CA ARG A 181 0.32 -3.34 10.26
C ARG A 181 -0.78 -4.05 9.49
N ALA A 182 -1.56 -4.84 10.22
CA ALA A 182 -2.72 -5.57 9.74
C ALA A 182 -3.64 -5.91 10.92
N VAL A 183 -4.91 -6.21 10.63
CA VAL A 183 -5.88 -6.77 11.58
C VAL A 183 -6.01 -8.26 11.32
N LEU A 184 -6.10 -9.07 12.38
CA LEU A 184 -6.27 -10.50 12.22
C LEU A 184 -7.69 -10.84 11.72
N PRO A 185 -7.86 -11.60 10.62
CA PRO A 185 -9.19 -11.93 10.10
C PRO A 185 -10.07 -12.74 11.04
N GLU A 186 -9.47 -13.67 11.80
CA GLU A 186 -10.22 -14.63 12.62
C GLU A 186 -11.15 -13.96 13.64
N ASP A 187 -10.70 -12.86 14.26
CA ASP A 187 -11.47 -12.13 15.27
C ASP A 187 -11.80 -10.69 14.89
N GLY A 188 -11.29 -10.22 13.74
CA GLY A 188 -11.51 -8.88 13.20
C GLY A 188 -10.98 -7.74 14.09
N LYS A 189 -10.10 -8.02 15.07
CA LYS A 189 -9.65 -7.01 16.04
C LYS A 189 -8.23 -7.16 16.56
N SER A 190 -7.66 -8.36 16.54
CA SER A 190 -6.32 -8.56 17.08
C SER A 190 -5.28 -7.93 16.16
N VAL A 191 -4.34 -7.21 16.75
CA VAL A 191 -3.24 -6.52 16.07
C VAL A 191 -1.94 -6.72 16.84
N TYR A 192 -0.81 -6.77 16.12
CA TYR A 192 0.50 -6.67 16.75
C TYR A 192 0.75 -5.22 17.22
N PRO A 193 1.28 -5.01 18.43
CA PRO A 193 1.38 -3.68 19.04
C PRO A 193 2.54 -2.83 18.49
N ASN A 194 3.46 -3.42 17.72
CA ASN A 194 4.62 -2.71 17.18
C ASN A 194 4.47 -2.45 15.68
N SER A 195 4.13 -1.20 15.34
CA SER A 195 4.12 -0.71 13.96
C SER A 195 5.51 -0.16 13.58
N SER A 196 5.64 0.35 12.36
CA SER A 196 6.88 0.99 11.90
C SER A 196 6.59 2.17 10.99
N ARG A 197 7.58 3.05 10.90
CA ARG A 197 7.54 4.28 10.10
C ARG A 197 7.19 4.04 8.62
N ASP A 198 7.51 2.88 8.06
CA ASP A 198 7.16 2.49 6.68
C ASP A 198 5.66 2.24 6.49
N GLN A 199 4.98 1.64 7.46
CA GLN A 199 3.51 1.47 7.47
C GLN A 199 2.83 2.83 7.36
N TYR A 200 3.27 3.80 8.19
CA TYR A 200 2.78 5.17 8.12
C TYR A 200 3.12 5.83 6.79
N THR A 201 4.35 5.65 6.28
CA THR A 201 4.81 6.31 5.05
C THR A 201 3.91 5.92 3.86
N HIS A 202 3.71 4.62 3.63
CA HIS A 202 2.92 4.14 2.51
C HIS A 202 1.43 4.42 2.67
N ALA A 203 0.86 4.21 3.86
CA ALA A 203 -0.56 4.50 4.09
C ALA A 203 -0.87 5.99 3.90
N VAL A 204 -0.06 6.88 4.47
CA VAL A 204 -0.25 8.33 4.32
C VAL A 204 -0.08 8.77 2.87
N HIS A 205 0.93 8.25 2.17
CA HIS A 205 1.15 8.53 0.75
C HIS A 205 -0.05 8.12 -0.11
N GLY A 206 -0.53 6.88 0.05
CA GLY A 206 -1.69 6.36 -0.67
C GLY A 206 -2.98 7.12 -0.37
N LEU A 207 -3.27 7.39 0.90
CA LEU A 207 -4.45 8.15 1.32
C LEU A 207 -4.44 9.59 0.80
N TRP A 208 -3.27 10.25 0.81
CA TRP A 208 -3.13 11.60 0.28
C TRP A 208 -3.39 11.66 -1.23
N HIS A 209 -2.86 10.70 -1.99
CA HIS A 209 -3.17 10.56 -3.42
C HIS A 209 -4.66 10.26 -3.64
N TYR A 210 -5.26 9.39 -2.83
CA TYR A 210 -6.69 9.06 -2.95
C TYR A 210 -7.60 10.26 -2.72
N PHE A 211 -7.34 11.04 -1.66
CA PHE A 211 -8.08 12.27 -1.36
C PHE A 211 -8.08 13.26 -2.55
N ARG A 212 -7.00 13.28 -3.32
CA ARG A 212 -6.79 14.18 -4.46
C ARG A 212 -7.26 13.60 -5.79
N SER A 213 -7.61 12.33 -5.82
CA SER A 213 -8.00 11.62 -7.04
C SER A 213 -9.41 12.01 -7.52
N PRO A 214 -9.65 11.98 -8.84
CA PRO A 214 -10.99 12.05 -9.41
C PRO A 214 -11.95 10.99 -8.84
N LEU A 215 -11.46 9.81 -8.43
CA LEU A 215 -12.32 8.76 -7.86
C LEU A 215 -12.99 9.17 -6.54
N CYS A 216 -12.36 10.08 -5.79
CA CYS A 216 -12.84 10.62 -4.52
C CYS A 216 -13.37 12.06 -4.65
N ALA A 217 -13.44 12.63 -5.87
CA ALA A 217 -13.69 14.06 -6.08
C ALA A 217 -15.01 14.55 -5.45
N ASP A 218 -16.09 13.82 -5.71
CA ASP A 218 -17.46 14.18 -5.30
C ASP A 218 -17.91 13.52 -3.99
N ASP A 219 -17.06 12.70 -3.36
CA ASP A 219 -17.38 12.06 -2.08
C ASP A 219 -16.82 12.85 -0.90
N THR A 220 -17.57 13.88 -0.49
CA THR A 220 -17.17 14.74 0.63
C THR A 220 -17.04 13.95 1.95
N LYS A 221 -17.84 12.90 2.15
CA LYS A 221 -17.80 12.11 3.38
C LYS A 221 -16.53 11.27 3.42
N GLU A 222 -16.18 10.63 2.32
CA GLU A 222 -14.95 9.87 2.20
C GLU A 222 -13.71 10.77 2.33
N LYS A 223 -13.72 11.94 1.70
CA LYS A 223 -12.66 12.96 1.89
C LYS A 223 -12.49 13.36 3.36
N ASP A 224 -13.58 13.63 4.06
CA ASP A 224 -13.53 13.98 5.49
C ASP A 224 -13.05 12.81 6.36
N ALA A 225 -13.43 11.57 6.01
CA ALA A 225 -12.95 10.38 6.70
C ALA A 225 -11.44 10.17 6.50
N ILE A 226 -10.93 10.34 5.27
CA ILE A 226 -9.49 10.31 4.97
C ILE A 226 -8.75 11.41 5.74
N ALA A 227 -9.26 12.65 5.70
CA ALA A 227 -8.68 13.78 6.43
C ALA A 227 -8.65 13.51 7.95
N ASN A 228 -9.68 12.86 8.49
CA ASN A 228 -9.73 12.46 9.89
C ASN A 228 -8.65 11.43 10.23
N VAL A 229 -8.48 10.36 9.44
CA VAL A 229 -7.41 9.37 9.65
C VAL A 229 -6.03 10.02 9.63
N LEU A 230 -5.75 10.86 8.64
CA LEU A 230 -4.48 11.59 8.53
C LEU A 230 -4.27 12.57 9.70
N SER A 231 -5.33 13.26 10.14
CA SER A 231 -5.31 14.12 11.33
C SER A 231 -4.96 13.35 12.59
N LEU A 232 -5.54 12.17 12.81
CA LEU A 232 -5.25 11.34 13.99
C LEU A 232 -3.80 10.87 14.00
N ILE A 233 -3.26 10.43 12.85
CA ILE A 233 -1.85 10.05 12.70
C ILE A 233 -0.95 11.25 13.02
N ALA A 234 -1.23 12.43 12.46
CA ALA A 234 -0.45 13.64 12.73
C ALA A 234 -0.52 14.04 14.21
N ASP A 235 -1.70 13.98 14.84
CA ASP A 235 -1.85 14.25 16.27
C ASP A 235 -1.05 13.27 17.13
N ARG A 236 -0.96 11.99 16.75
CA ARG A 236 -0.07 11.03 17.41
C ARG A 236 1.39 11.44 17.29
N MET A 237 1.84 11.81 16.08
CA MET A 237 3.23 12.21 15.87
C MET A 237 3.59 13.43 16.74
N ILE A 238 2.71 14.43 16.81
CA ILE A 238 2.93 15.62 17.66
C ILE A 238 2.99 15.25 19.14
N ARG A 239 2.15 14.31 19.57
CA ARG A 239 2.06 13.88 20.98
C ARG A 239 3.27 13.07 21.43
N ASN A 240 3.78 12.21 20.54
CA ASN A 240 4.73 11.15 20.92
C ASN A 240 6.15 11.38 20.39
N VAL A 241 6.33 12.04 19.24
CA VAL A 241 7.65 12.24 18.62
C VAL A 241 8.36 13.43 19.29
N ILE A 242 8.73 13.23 20.55
CA ILE A 242 9.36 14.21 21.43
C ILE A 242 10.66 13.65 22.02
N PRO A 243 11.58 14.51 22.52
CA PRO A 243 12.86 14.06 23.07
C PRO A 243 12.75 13.00 24.18
N GLU A 244 11.73 13.09 25.03
CA GLU A 244 11.48 12.17 26.15
C GLU A 244 11.21 10.74 25.67
N ASN A 245 10.65 10.59 24.47
CA ASN A 245 10.43 9.31 23.81
C ASN A 245 11.56 8.94 22.84
N ASP A 246 12.66 9.71 22.80
CA ASP A 246 13.71 9.63 21.78
C ASP A 246 13.12 9.69 20.35
N PHE A 247 12.12 10.56 20.18
CA PHE A 247 11.42 10.77 18.92
C PHE A 247 10.74 9.51 18.34
N ASP A 248 10.41 8.55 19.20
CA ASP A 248 9.62 7.36 18.88
C ASP A 248 8.12 7.71 18.81
N SER A 249 7.40 7.19 17.82
CA SER A 249 5.94 7.32 17.73
C SER A 249 5.18 6.43 18.74
N LEU A 250 5.91 5.59 19.47
CA LEU A 250 5.49 4.61 20.47
C LEU A 250 4.69 3.44 19.89
N ARG A 251 4.79 2.30 20.58
CA ARG A 251 3.94 1.12 20.39
C ARG A 251 2.51 1.40 20.85
N LEU A 252 1.60 0.48 20.52
CA LEU A 252 0.21 0.54 20.96
C LEU A 252 0.06 0.48 22.49
N ASP A 253 0.98 -0.19 23.19
CA ASP A 253 1.03 -0.25 24.66
C ASP A 253 1.69 0.99 25.30
N GLY A 254 2.03 2.01 24.51
CA GLY A 254 2.67 3.25 24.96
C GLY A 254 4.16 3.11 25.25
N THR A 255 4.76 1.93 25.08
CA THR A 255 6.21 1.75 25.28
C THR A 255 7.00 2.08 24.01
N ARG A 256 8.30 2.34 24.18
CA ARG A 256 9.21 2.56 23.05
C ARG A 256 9.49 1.26 22.29
N ASP A 257 9.68 1.37 20.98
CA ASP A 257 10.13 0.25 20.19
C ASP A 257 11.63 -0.02 20.40
N LYS A 258 11.96 -1.28 20.67
CA LYS A 258 13.34 -1.72 20.90
C LYS A 258 14.15 -1.79 19.60
N ARG A 259 13.49 -1.91 18.45
CA ARG A 259 14.15 -1.97 17.14
C ARG A 259 14.38 -0.60 16.53
N THR A 260 13.86 0.46 17.16
CA THR A 260 13.85 1.85 16.67
C THR A 260 13.11 2.08 15.35
N ILE A 261 12.37 1.11 14.82
CA ILE A 261 11.67 1.21 13.52
C ILE A 261 10.45 2.15 13.56
N SER A 262 10.00 2.56 14.74
CA SER A 262 8.96 3.60 14.94
C SER A 262 9.50 4.99 15.28
N LYS A 263 10.84 5.17 15.32
CA LYS A 263 11.49 6.49 15.47
C LYS A 263 11.25 7.35 14.23
N MET A 264 10.77 8.58 14.42
CA MET A 264 10.32 9.45 13.32
C MET A 264 11.21 10.68 13.12
N TRP A 265 12.07 11.00 14.09
CA TRP A 265 13.02 12.11 14.00
C TRP A 265 14.37 11.74 14.61
N ASN A 266 15.44 12.48 14.30
CA ASN A 266 16.83 12.07 14.56
C ASN A 266 17.13 10.67 13.98
N VAL A 267 16.80 10.53 12.70
CA VAL A 267 16.86 9.28 11.90
C VAL A 267 17.96 9.36 10.85
N TYR A 268 18.12 8.35 10.00
CA TYR A 268 19.08 8.44 8.87
C TYR A 268 18.55 9.34 7.74
N ALA A 269 19.44 9.80 6.86
CA ALA A 269 19.11 10.74 5.78
C ALA A 269 17.93 10.29 4.91
N HIS A 270 17.88 9.02 4.51
CA HIS A 270 16.81 8.46 3.68
C HIS A 270 15.43 8.39 4.38
N GLU A 271 15.37 8.67 5.68
CA GLU A 271 14.17 8.60 6.50
C GLU A 271 13.66 9.99 6.93
N ALA A 272 14.49 11.03 6.75
CA ALA A 272 14.28 12.36 7.32
C ALA A 272 12.96 13.02 6.87
N ALA A 273 12.53 12.77 5.63
CA ALA A 273 11.33 13.36 5.06
C ALA A 273 10.00 12.77 5.61
N ARG A 274 10.02 11.63 6.31
CA ARG A 274 8.79 10.89 6.70
C ARG A 274 7.91 11.68 7.66
N LEU A 275 8.49 12.30 8.69
CA LEU A 275 7.74 13.08 9.66
C LEU A 275 7.09 14.34 9.05
N PRO A 276 7.83 15.23 8.35
CA PRO A 276 7.19 16.39 7.70
C PRO A 276 6.18 15.98 6.64
N MET A 277 6.37 14.84 5.94
CA MET A 277 5.37 14.31 4.99
C MET A 277 4.01 14.07 5.66
N ILE A 278 4.00 13.47 6.86
CA ILE A 278 2.76 13.23 7.62
C ILE A 278 2.04 14.54 7.94
N TYR A 279 2.78 15.55 8.40
CA TYR A 279 2.21 16.86 8.71
C TYR A 279 1.70 17.58 7.46
N ALA A 280 2.44 17.51 6.35
CA ALA A 280 2.04 18.11 5.09
C ALA A 280 0.76 17.47 4.53
N ALA A 281 0.64 16.14 4.59
CA ALA A 281 -0.55 15.41 4.18
C ALA A 281 -1.77 15.77 5.04
N ALA A 282 -1.61 15.81 6.37
CA ALA A 282 -2.67 16.21 7.28
C ALA A 282 -3.10 17.66 7.07
N TRP A 283 -2.16 18.59 6.86
CA TRP A 283 -2.46 19.97 6.51
C TRP A 283 -3.26 20.08 5.20
N ASP A 284 -2.79 19.45 4.12
CA ASP A 284 -3.40 19.60 2.80
C ASP A 284 -4.83 19.05 2.74
N THR A 285 -5.09 17.97 3.47
CA THR A 285 -6.42 17.34 3.54
C THR A 285 -7.34 18.08 4.52
N CYS A 286 -6.89 18.38 5.74
CA CYS A 286 -7.70 19.06 6.75
C CYS A 286 -8.15 20.46 6.31
N ARG A 287 -7.29 21.23 5.65
CA ARG A 287 -7.66 22.59 5.17
C ARG A 287 -8.75 22.57 4.09
N LYS A 288 -8.92 21.44 3.39
CA LYS A 288 -9.93 21.21 2.34
C LYS A 288 -11.14 20.42 2.83
N SER A 289 -11.17 20.04 4.10
CA SER A 289 -12.27 19.26 4.68
C SER A 289 -13.54 20.11 4.82
N SER A 290 -14.70 19.47 4.67
CA SER A 290 -15.99 20.10 4.95
C SER A 290 -16.25 20.23 6.46
N THR A 291 -15.57 19.40 7.26
CA THR A 291 -15.67 19.37 8.72
C THR A 291 -14.86 20.52 9.37
N GLU A 292 -15.55 21.41 10.08
CA GLU A 292 -14.95 22.59 10.74
C GLU A 292 -13.83 22.22 11.72
N SER A 293 -14.03 21.17 12.54
CA SER A 293 -13.04 20.76 13.53
C SER A 293 -11.72 20.27 12.91
N LEU A 294 -11.76 19.70 11.70
CA LEU A 294 -10.56 19.35 10.95
C LEU A 294 -9.88 20.59 10.37
N ARG A 295 -10.64 21.52 9.79
CA ARG A 295 -10.10 22.80 9.28
C ARG A 295 -9.37 23.60 10.37
N LEU A 296 -9.90 23.64 11.59
CA LEU A 296 -9.25 24.32 12.72
C LEU A 296 -7.90 23.72 13.11
N LYS A 297 -7.66 22.42 12.84
CA LYS A 297 -6.36 21.79 13.10
C LYS A 297 -5.34 22.04 12.00
N ALA A 298 -5.76 22.47 10.81
CA ALA A 298 -4.87 22.57 9.65
C ALA A 298 -3.66 23.48 9.90
N GLU A 299 -3.85 24.61 10.59
CA GLU A 299 -2.75 25.54 10.89
C GLU A 299 -1.69 24.92 11.81
N LYS A 300 -2.12 24.12 12.79
CA LYS A 300 -1.21 23.36 13.66
C LYS A 300 -0.33 22.41 12.85
N TYR A 301 -0.93 21.69 11.89
CA TYR A 301 -0.19 20.78 11.02
C TYR A 301 0.72 21.52 10.05
N TYR A 302 0.28 22.67 9.54
CA TYR A 302 1.14 23.53 8.72
C TYR A 302 2.38 23.98 9.48
N SER A 303 2.22 24.44 10.72
CA SER A 303 3.33 24.85 11.58
C SER A 303 4.36 23.73 11.79
N GLU A 304 3.91 22.52 12.13
CA GLU A 304 4.81 21.37 12.29
C GLU A 304 5.44 20.95 10.96
N TYR A 305 4.69 20.98 9.84
CA TYR A 305 5.26 20.77 8.51
C TYR A 305 6.40 21.76 8.24
N ARG A 306 6.17 23.08 8.40
CA ARG A 306 7.19 24.11 8.15
C ARG A 306 8.42 23.96 9.04
N LYS A 307 8.22 23.59 10.31
CA LYS A 307 9.30 23.37 11.28
C LYS A 307 10.28 22.28 10.83
N PHE A 308 9.80 21.20 10.22
CA PHE A 308 10.61 20.02 9.89
C PHE A 308 11.02 19.93 8.42
N ALA A 309 10.32 20.58 7.48
CA ALA A 309 10.55 20.45 6.04
C ALA A 309 11.97 20.85 5.61
N GLY A 310 12.43 22.04 6.01
CA GLY A 310 13.78 22.54 5.69
C GLY A 310 14.89 21.63 6.22
N PRO A 311 14.91 21.33 7.54
CA PRO A 311 15.88 20.40 8.12
C PRO A 311 15.86 19.00 7.49
N ALA A 312 14.69 18.45 7.17
CA ALA A 312 14.58 17.16 6.52
C ALA A 312 15.14 17.16 5.09
N ALA A 313 14.87 18.21 4.32
CA ALA A 313 15.40 18.38 2.97
C ALA A 313 16.93 18.52 2.98
N GLU A 314 17.49 19.23 3.96
CA GLU A 314 18.94 19.30 4.16
C GLU A 314 19.53 17.96 4.56
N GLN A 315 18.93 17.29 5.54
CA GLN A 315 19.41 16.02 6.04
C GLN A 315 19.40 14.92 4.97
N THR A 316 18.39 14.91 4.10
CA THR A 316 18.29 13.96 2.98
C THR A 316 19.56 13.96 2.10
N LEU A 317 20.19 15.12 1.96
CA LEU A 317 21.37 15.34 1.11
C LEU A 317 22.71 15.20 1.85
N THR A 318 22.70 14.78 3.12
CA THR A 318 23.94 14.68 3.93
C THR A 318 24.76 13.44 3.66
N LEU A 319 24.16 12.38 3.11
CA LEU A 319 24.87 11.16 2.72
C LEU A 319 25.11 11.17 1.22
N ASP A 320 26.34 10.82 0.83
CA ASP A 320 26.67 10.63 -0.57
C ASP A 320 26.01 9.36 -1.15
N ALA A 321 25.92 9.30 -2.48
CA ALA A 321 25.27 8.21 -3.20
C ALA A 321 25.91 6.84 -2.92
N ASP A 322 27.22 6.75 -2.66
CA ASP A 322 27.88 5.49 -2.36
C ASP A 322 27.51 4.98 -0.95
N THR A 323 27.46 5.88 0.02
CA THR A 323 26.98 5.56 1.37
C THR A 323 25.52 5.10 1.34
N LEU A 324 24.65 5.79 0.60
CA LEU A 324 23.25 5.37 0.43
C LEU A 324 23.15 4.01 -0.27
N ARG A 325 23.93 3.77 -1.32
CA ARG A 325 23.98 2.48 -2.03
C ARG A 325 24.38 1.32 -1.11
N LYS A 326 25.25 1.55 -0.13
CA LYS A 326 25.70 0.52 0.81
C LYS A 326 24.72 0.26 1.94
N LEU A 327 24.08 1.31 2.46
CA LEU A 327 23.28 1.22 3.69
C LEU A 327 21.78 1.09 3.46
N VAL A 328 21.27 1.60 2.35
CA VAL A 328 19.82 1.78 2.16
C VAL A 328 19.27 0.71 1.21
N PRO A 329 18.43 -0.22 1.70
CA PRO A 329 17.79 -1.22 0.85
C PRO A 329 16.74 -0.58 -0.07
N THR A 330 16.36 -1.28 -1.14
CA THR A 330 15.46 -0.77 -2.18
C THR A 330 14.10 -0.35 -1.64
N TYR A 331 13.50 -1.13 -0.72
CA TYR A 331 12.24 -0.75 -0.07
C TYR A 331 12.32 0.60 0.64
N ALA A 332 13.46 0.93 1.25
CA ALA A 332 13.65 2.17 1.98
C ALA A 332 13.87 3.36 1.04
N LEU A 333 14.42 3.13 -0.17
CA LEU A 333 14.50 4.14 -1.24
C LEU A 333 13.10 4.51 -1.75
N LEU A 334 12.21 3.54 -1.94
CA LEU A 334 10.83 3.83 -2.33
C LEU A 334 10.10 4.67 -1.27
N GLN A 335 10.31 4.36 0.01
CA GLN A 335 9.76 5.14 1.12
C GLN A 335 10.31 6.57 1.16
N MET A 336 11.61 6.73 0.88
CA MET A 336 12.23 8.04 0.72
C MET A 336 11.57 8.83 -0.41
N GLN A 337 11.48 8.25 -1.62
CA GLN A 337 10.83 8.90 -2.77
C GLN A 337 9.38 9.28 -2.49
N SER A 338 8.61 8.38 -1.86
CA SER A 338 7.20 8.63 -1.52
C SER A 338 7.07 9.85 -0.59
N SER A 339 8.00 9.98 0.36
CA SER A 339 8.04 11.13 1.28
C SER A 339 8.45 12.42 0.58
N LEU A 340 9.46 12.36 -0.28
CA LEU A 340 9.96 13.51 -1.01
C LEU A 340 8.98 14.01 -2.08
N GLU A 341 8.29 13.11 -2.78
CA GLU A 341 7.31 13.45 -3.84
C GLU A 341 6.15 14.27 -3.28
N LEU A 342 5.54 13.79 -2.19
CA LEU A 342 4.44 14.49 -1.52
C LEU A 342 4.89 15.87 -1.03
N LEU A 343 6.05 15.95 -0.37
CA LEU A 343 6.60 17.21 0.11
C LEU A 343 6.91 18.16 -1.05
N TRP A 344 7.57 17.69 -2.11
CA TRP A 344 7.93 18.49 -3.27
C TRP A 344 6.68 19.05 -3.97
N HIS A 345 5.62 18.25 -4.07
CA HIS A 345 4.34 18.67 -4.65
C HIS A 345 3.71 19.84 -3.88
N LEU A 346 3.76 19.80 -2.54
CA LEU A 346 3.14 20.81 -1.68
C LEU A 346 4.05 22.02 -1.41
N GLU A 347 5.37 21.84 -1.44
CA GLU A 347 6.35 22.87 -1.09
C GLU A 347 6.28 24.08 -2.02
N GLN A 348 6.34 25.27 -1.42
CA GLN A 348 6.28 26.56 -2.12
C GLN A 348 7.59 27.34 -2.01
N GLU A 349 8.41 27.09 -0.98
CA GLU A 349 9.70 27.77 -0.85
C GLU A 349 10.72 27.19 -1.85
N PRO A 350 11.21 27.99 -2.81
CA PRO A 350 12.03 27.47 -3.91
C PRO A 350 13.30 26.74 -3.44
N ALA A 351 13.94 27.22 -2.38
CA ALA A 351 15.17 26.64 -1.84
C ALA A 351 14.95 25.23 -1.25
N ILE A 352 13.84 25.03 -0.52
CA ILE A 352 13.49 23.71 0.03
C ILE A 352 13.02 22.80 -1.10
N LYS A 353 12.18 23.31 -2.01
CA LYS A 353 11.68 22.55 -3.16
C LYS A 353 12.81 22.02 -4.04
N ALA A 354 13.85 22.82 -4.27
CA ALA A 354 15.04 22.40 -5.02
C ALA A 354 15.81 21.27 -4.33
N LYS A 355 15.98 21.32 -2.99
CA LYS A 355 16.63 20.25 -2.22
C LYS A 355 15.82 18.94 -2.26
N LEU A 356 14.49 19.04 -2.14
CA LEU A 356 13.61 17.88 -2.27
C LEU A 356 13.71 17.24 -3.66
N LEU A 357 13.76 18.05 -4.71
CA LEU A 357 13.96 17.58 -6.08
C LEU A 357 15.32 16.89 -6.25
N GLN A 358 16.38 17.45 -5.71
CA GLN A 358 17.71 16.84 -5.73
C GLN A 358 17.70 15.46 -5.04
N GLY A 359 16.96 15.32 -3.93
CA GLY A 359 16.75 14.03 -3.28
C GLY A 359 15.99 13.03 -4.17
N LEU A 360 14.96 13.51 -4.89
CA LEU A 360 14.18 12.70 -5.85
C LEU A 360 15.04 12.18 -7.01
N GLU A 361 15.95 13.02 -7.52
CA GLU A 361 16.89 12.68 -8.59
C GLU A 361 17.98 11.71 -8.10
N MET A 362 18.48 11.90 -6.89
CA MET A 362 19.41 10.94 -6.26
C MET A 362 18.78 9.56 -6.06
N GLY A 363 17.52 9.51 -5.63
CA GLY A 363 16.77 8.26 -5.49
C GLY A 363 16.56 7.55 -6.83
N PHE A 364 16.30 8.32 -7.90
CA PHE A 364 16.20 7.80 -9.28
C PHE A 364 17.48 7.10 -9.71
N ASP A 365 18.64 7.75 -9.59
CA ASP A 365 19.93 7.20 -10.02
C ASP A 365 20.31 5.92 -9.25
N LEU A 366 20.05 5.90 -7.93
CA LEU A 366 20.30 4.72 -7.10
C LEU A 366 19.42 3.54 -7.51
N ALA A 367 18.17 3.80 -7.89
CA ALA A 367 17.20 2.78 -8.22
C ALA A 367 17.47 2.09 -9.56
N GLN A 368 18.10 2.75 -10.53
CA GLN A 368 18.54 2.09 -11.77
C GLN A 368 19.47 0.89 -11.45
N ALA A 369 20.50 1.13 -10.64
CA ALA A 369 21.44 0.08 -10.23
C ALA A 369 20.76 -1.03 -9.39
N ARG A 370 19.70 -0.70 -8.63
CA ARG A 370 18.90 -1.70 -7.89
C ARG A 370 18.10 -2.58 -8.83
N LEU A 371 17.51 -2.01 -9.87
CA LEU A 371 16.71 -2.76 -10.83
C LEU A 371 17.57 -3.76 -11.61
N GLU A 372 18.74 -3.35 -12.08
CA GLU A 372 19.71 -4.25 -12.71
C GLU A 372 20.17 -5.38 -11.78
N LYS A 373 20.41 -5.04 -10.51
CA LYS A 373 20.80 -6.02 -9.49
C LYS A 373 19.68 -7.04 -9.25
N ALA A 374 18.44 -6.56 -9.10
CA ALA A 374 17.27 -7.42 -8.90
C ALA A 374 17.10 -8.39 -10.07
N GLU A 375 17.30 -7.93 -11.30
CA GLU A 375 17.28 -8.80 -12.48
C GLU A 375 18.35 -9.90 -12.40
N ARG A 376 19.60 -9.55 -12.09
CA ARG A 376 20.67 -10.56 -11.95
C ARG A 376 20.38 -11.57 -10.83
N GLU A 377 19.83 -11.12 -9.70
CA GLU A 377 19.54 -11.97 -8.54
C GLU A 377 18.29 -12.83 -8.72
N SER A 378 17.38 -12.43 -9.61
CA SER A 378 16.17 -13.17 -9.98
C SER A 378 16.42 -14.36 -10.91
N ASN A 379 17.56 -14.36 -11.60
CA ASN A 379 17.86 -15.37 -12.60
C ASN A 379 17.95 -16.78 -11.97
N GLY A 380 17.19 -17.72 -12.52
CA GLY A 380 17.11 -19.10 -12.04
C GLY A 380 16.30 -19.31 -10.77
N LEU A 381 15.58 -18.30 -10.27
CA LEU A 381 14.63 -18.50 -9.17
C LEU A 381 13.36 -19.19 -9.67
N ASP A 382 12.87 -20.16 -8.89
CA ASP A 382 11.55 -20.75 -9.09
C ASP A 382 10.48 -19.85 -8.46
N MET A 383 9.88 -19.00 -9.30
CA MET A 383 8.80 -18.09 -8.88
C MET A 383 7.49 -18.83 -8.54
N THR A 384 7.41 -20.14 -8.79
CA THR A 384 6.25 -20.97 -8.48
C THR A 384 6.26 -21.57 -7.08
N PHE A 385 7.31 -21.28 -6.30
CA PHE A 385 7.48 -21.78 -4.95
C PHE A 385 6.33 -21.38 -4.03
N LEU A 386 5.74 -22.39 -3.39
CA LEU A 386 4.71 -22.20 -2.36
C LEU A 386 5.37 -22.12 -0.98
N PHE A 387 5.04 -21.09 -0.21
CA PHE A 387 5.59 -20.94 1.14
C PHE A 387 5.04 -21.98 2.11
N GLN A 388 5.78 -22.22 3.18
CA GLN A 388 5.38 -23.10 4.26
C GLN A 388 4.80 -22.30 5.42
N ASP A 389 4.00 -22.97 6.25
CA ASP A 389 3.55 -22.39 7.52
C ASP A 389 4.79 -22.03 8.37
N TRP A 390 4.86 -20.76 8.79
CA TRP A 390 5.96 -20.21 9.56
C TRP A 390 6.18 -20.90 10.92
N ARG A 391 5.18 -21.63 11.43
CA ARG A 391 5.28 -22.45 12.64
C ARG A 391 6.25 -23.63 12.47
N ILE A 392 6.43 -24.12 11.24
CA ILE A 392 7.32 -25.27 10.93
C ILE A 392 8.78 -24.94 11.28
N ASN A 393 9.20 -23.68 11.10
CA ASN A 393 10.57 -23.24 11.37
C ASN A 393 10.76 -22.65 12.78
N GLY A 394 9.81 -22.88 13.70
CA GLY A 394 9.89 -22.40 15.07
C GLY A 394 9.62 -20.90 15.23
N GLY A 395 8.90 -20.26 14.29
CA GLY A 395 8.44 -18.88 14.47
C GLY A 395 8.90 -17.87 13.41
N GLY A 396 8.71 -18.16 12.12
CA GLY A 396 8.98 -17.20 11.04
C GLY A 396 9.66 -17.83 9.82
N ILE A 397 9.82 -17.03 8.77
CA ILE A 397 10.60 -17.44 7.58
C ILE A 397 12.06 -17.01 7.77
N PRO A 398 13.01 -17.95 7.89
CA PRO A 398 14.40 -17.60 8.19
C PRO A 398 15.06 -16.77 7.09
N TRP A 399 15.83 -15.75 7.50
CA TRP A 399 16.48 -14.80 6.57
C TRP A 399 17.48 -15.44 5.61
N ALA A 400 18.18 -16.50 6.02
CA ALA A 400 19.23 -17.15 5.25
C ALA A 400 18.72 -18.22 4.26
N THR A 401 17.44 -18.19 3.89
CA THR A 401 16.83 -19.20 3.00
C THR A 401 16.67 -18.67 1.57
N PRO A 402 16.80 -19.52 0.54
CA PRO A 402 16.48 -19.16 -0.84
C PRO A 402 15.06 -18.60 -1.01
N ILE A 403 14.14 -18.98 -0.12
CA ILE A 403 12.75 -18.53 -0.05
C ILE A 403 12.65 -17.00 0.06
N ARG A 404 13.52 -16.37 0.85
CA ARG A 404 13.54 -14.90 0.96
C ARG A 404 13.93 -14.22 -0.36
N ARG A 405 14.78 -14.84 -1.17
CA ARG A 405 15.10 -14.32 -2.51
C ARG A 405 13.90 -14.39 -3.45
N ILE A 406 13.14 -15.49 -3.39
CA ILE A 406 11.90 -15.63 -4.19
C ILE A 406 10.85 -14.59 -3.77
N TRP A 407 10.73 -14.33 -2.47
CA TRP A 407 9.86 -13.26 -1.98
C TRP A 407 10.32 -11.89 -2.45
N TYR A 408 11.60 -11.53 -2.19
CA TYR A 408 12.07 -10.16 -2.38
C TYR A 408 12.40 -9.82 -3.84
N SER A 409 12.69 -10.79 -4.70
CA SER A 409 13.07 -10.50 -6.08
C SER A 409 12.03 -9.69 -6.87
N PRO A 410 10.75 -10.12 -7.00
CA PRO A 410 9.73 -9.34 -7.70
C PRO A 410 9.45 -8.01 -7.00
N ARG A 411 9.52 -8.00 -5.65
CA ARG A 411 9.38 -6.78 -4.84
C ARG A 411 10.46 -5.77 -5.17
N GLU A 412 11.73 -6.17 -5.18
CA GLU A 412 12.87 -5.29 -5.41
C GLU A 412 12.85 -4.70 -6.83
N SER A 413 12.48 -5.50 -7.84
CA SER A 413 12.27 -5.01 -9.21
C SER A 413 11.17 -3.94 -9.25
N GLY A 414 10.00 -4.20 -8.64
CA GLY A 414 8.90 -3.25 -8.61
C GLY A 414 9.20 -1.99 -7.80
N GLU A 415 9.83 -2.12 -6.63
CA GLU A 415 10.22 -0.99 -5.77
C GLU A 415 11.26 -0.10 -6.45
N ALA A 416 12.26 -0.68 -7.12
CA ALA A 416 13.26 0.08 -7.88
C ALA A 416 12.62 0.83 -9.07
N ALA A 417 11.72 0.17 -9.80
CA ALA A 417 10.97 0.83 -10.88
C ALA A 417 10.11 1.99 -10.36
N MET A 418 9.32 1.76 -9.29
CA MET A 418 8.51 2.80 -8.65
C MET A 418 9.35 3.98 -8.15
N THR A 419 10.52 3.71 -7.58
CA THR A 419 11.46 4.74 -7.08
C THR A 419 11.88 5.69 -8.21
N GLN A 420 12.16 5.16 -9.41
CA GLN A 420 12.45 5.98 -10.60
C GLN A 420 11.20 6.74 -11.09
N ILE A 421 10.05 6.07 -11.18
CA ILE A 421 8.80 6.65 -11.71
C ILE A 421 8.35 7.90 -10.92
N LEU A 422 8.55 7.88 -9.60
CA LEU A 422 8.20 8.99 -8.70
C LEU A 422 9.05 10.26 -8.90
N CYS A 423 10.16 10.20 -9.64
CA CYS A 423 10.93 11.39 -9.97
C CYS A 423 10.19 12.23 -11.04
N PRO A 424 9.78 13.48 -10.75
CA PRO A 424 8.90 14.24 -11.65
C PRO A 424 9.63 14.83 -12.87
N THR A 425 10.95 15.04 -12.80
CA THR A 425 11.75 15.72 -13.84
C THR A 425 12.44 14.76 -14.80
N ARG A 426 12.29 13.45 -14.60
CA ARG A 426 13.01 12.41 -15.33
C ARG A 426 12.03 11.44 -15.96
N ASP A 427 12.27 11.15 -17.23
CA ASP A 427 11.58 10.08 -17.94
C ASP A 427 12.08 8.73 -17.44
N PHE A 428 11.21 7.73 -17.50
CA PHE A 428 11.58 6.37 -17.12
C PHE A 428 12.48 5.77 -18.21
N PRO A 429 13.73 5.35 -17.90
CA PRO A 429 14.68 4.90 -18.91
C PRO A 429 14.19 3.64 -19.63
N GLU A 430 14.48 3.53 -20.94
CA GLU A 430 14.07 2.36 -21.73
C GLU A 430 14.70 1.06 -21.21
N GLU A 431 15.96 1.10 -20.79
CA GLU A 431 16.62 -0.05 -20.14
C GLU A 431 15.89 -0.49 -18.86
N SER A 432 15.43 0.48 -18.05
CA SER A 432 14.62 0.21 -16.86
C SER A 432 13.23 -0.35 -17.23
N ARG A 433 12.63 0.07 -18.35
CA ARG A 433 11.39 -0.49 -18.89
C ARG A 433 11.58 -1.96 -19.25
N GLU A 434 12.60 -2.28 -20.03
CA GLU A 434 12.86 -3.66 -20.41
C GLU A 434 13.11 -4.56 -19.19
N LEU A 435 13.83 -4.07 -18.17
CA LEU A 435 14.05 -4.80 -16.92
C LEU A 435 12.75 -5.06 -16.15
N LEU A 436 11.86 -4.06 -16.07
CA LEU A 436 10.55 -4.21 -15.44
C LEU A 436 9.69 -5.22 -16.21
N GLU A 437 9.65 -5.14 -17.54
CA GLU A 437 8.89 -6.06 -18.38
C GLU A 437 9.40 -7.50 -18.27
N ARG A 438 10.72 -7.72 -18.22
CA ARG A 438 11.30 -9.04 -17.93
C ARG A 438 10.89 -9.56 -16.54
N ALA A 439 10.90 -8.70 -15.52
CA ALA A 439 10.47 -9.08 -14.18
C ALA A 439 8.97 -9.46 -14.14
N ILE A 440 8.12 -8.73 -14.86
CA ILE A 440 6.70 -9.06 -15.04
C ILE A 440 6.57 -10.43 -15.70
N MET A 441 7.24 -10.67 -16.83
CA MET A 441 7.11 -11.91 -17.59
C MET A 441 7.69 -13.15 -16.90
N ARG A 442 8.51 -12.98 -15.85
CA ARG A 442 9.04 -14.08 -15.04
C ARG A 442 8.01 -14.70 -14.10
N VAL A 443 6.93 -13.98 -13.80
CA VAL A 443 5.89 -14.44 -12.87
C VAL A 443 4.84 -15.23 -13.64
N ASP A 444 4.50 -16.43 -13.16
CA ASP A 444 3.25 -17.12 -13.54
C ASP A 444 2.15 -16.71 -12.54
N PRO A 445 1.14 -15.93 -12.94
CA PRO A 445 0.07 -15.49 -12.05
C PRO A 445 -0.71 -16.64 -11.44
N ASN A 446 -0.82 -17.78 -12.13
CA ASN A 446 -1.55 -18.94 -11.61
C ASN A 446 -0.79 -19.63 -10.47
N ARG A 447 0.53 -19.45 -10.43
CA ARG A 447 1.45 -20.08 -9.49
C ARG A 447 2.38 -19.03 -8.88
N VAL A 448 1.82 -17.98 -8.28
CA VAL A 448 2.62 -17.03 -7.47
C VAL A 448 2.09 -16.93 -6.04
N ALA A 449 3.01 -17.05 -5.09
CA ALA A 449 2.69 -17.10 -3.66
C ALA A 449 3.28 -15.92 -2.87
N THR A 450 3.94 -14.96 -3.52
CA THR A 450 4.56 -13.79 -2.87
C THR A 450 3.84 -12.50 -3.22
N SER A 451 3.65 -11.63 -2.21
CA SER A 451 3.17 -10.25 -2.36
C SER A 451 4.09 -9.34 -3.17
N GLY A 452 5.31 -9.76 -3.51
CA GLY A 452 6.22 -8.93 -4.30
C GLY A 452 5.65 -8.51 -5.67
N ILE A 453 4.67 -9.26 -6.19
CA ILE A 453 3.93 -8.90 -7.42
C ILE A 453 3.16 -7.57 -7.30
N PHE A 454 2.79 -7.14 -6.09
CA PHE A 454 2.06 -5.88 -5.89
C PHE A 454 2.87 -4.69 -6.40
N TYR A 455 4.19 -4.73 -6.23
CA TYR A 455 5.08 -3.67 -6.69
C TYR A 455 5.30 -3.70 -8.19
N LEU A 456 5.28 -4.88 -8.83
CA LEU A 456 5.33 -4.98 -10.29
C LEU A 456 4.06 -4.41 -10.92
N VAL A 457 2.89 -4.76 -10.38
CA VAL A 457 1.60 -4.23 -10.84
C VAL A 457 1.52 -2.71 -10.60
N SER A 458 1.95 -2.23 -9.42
CA SER A 458 1.97 -0.81 -9.11
C SER A 458 2.93 -0.04 -10.01
N ALA A 459 4.15 -0.54 -10.24
CA ALA A 459 5.13 0.03 -11.16
C ALA A 459 4.56 0.16 -12.58
N TRP A 460 3.93 -0.90 -13.09
CA TRP A 460 3.34 -0.88 -14.41
C TRP A 460 2.29 0.22 -14.56
N TRP A 461 1.28 0.26 -13.69
CA TRP A 461 0.20 1.24 -13.83
C TRP A 461 0.67 2.68 -13.59
N ASN A 462 1.60 2.90 -12.66
CA ASN A 462 2.20 4.23 -12.49
C ASN A 462 3.03 4.65 -13.71
N LEU A 463 3.72 3.71 -14.37
CA LEU A 463 4.42 3.98 -15.63
C LEU A 463 3.46 4.30 -16.78
N GLN A 464 2.36 3.55 -16.91
CA GLN A 464 1.34 3.84 -17.93
C GLN A 464 0.74 5.23 -17.74
N ARG A 465 0.41 5.60 -16.49
CA ARG A 465 -0.05 6.95 -16.15
C ARG A 465 0.97 8.01 -16.54
N LYS A 466 2.25 7.82 -16.19
CA LYS A 466 3.33 8.78 -16.51
C LYS A 466 3.51 8.96 -18.02
N ASN A 467 3.36 7.90 -18.83
CA ASN A 467 3.47 7.98 -20.29
C ASN A 467 2.21 8.58 -20.96
N GLY A 468 1.07 8.58 -20.27
CA GLY A 468 -0.19 9.15 -20.76
C GLY A 468 -0.40 10.62 -20.41
N GLN A 469 0.45 11.18 -19.54
CA GLN A 469 0.59 12.62 -19.26
C GLN A 469 1.50 13.27 -20.29
#